data_AF-A0A223SAW5-F1
#
_entry.id   AF-A0A223SAW5-F1
#
_cell.length_a   1.000
_cell.length_b   1.000
_cell.length_c   1.000
_cell.angle_alpha   90.00
_cell.angle_beta   90.00
_cell.angle_gamma   90.00
#
_symmetry.space_group_name_H-M   'P 1'
#
loop_
_entity.id
_entity.type
_entity.pdbx_description
1 polymer ?
#
loop_
_entity_poly.entity_id
_entity_poly.type
_entity_poly.pdbx_seq_one_letter_code
_entity_poly.pdbx_strand_id
1 'polypeptide(L)'
;MGVLVVVSQPAHDSATPPCFHRTGGSPAAILGPQRSPALLPASFLLSSVPGARLSGSQSRMRDILRRCGAVLSTAAVLCLGAMPAESADGIARVDRDPVPGDTVRLSGGTDVETSLYHLRVDGATSLPAYCADISTSVDRTAAYTEASWETDPAGRGIDPGPVSWIVRNSYPRVDLDDLRADSRVTRLGKRQAIAGTQAAIWHYTNDIELGNALNLGDRRSAAVRALYDYLVAAADESGTAPPVPSVAVTPERIEGADPAEPLGPLTVRTTDDAPVAVSVKGARSARLTDGEGTAITEVADGGSFFVEVDPAVPEGIATVYARAESAVLATGGLFTGKDGVRTQPLITADSGRSARTASAKVDWSGDRGIEESAKAPSAPATPPPSDAESGPPAAPSPSPPPSPVPSSSPSGVVVADDRRPESELSLTGTWAGSLILGGAALLAVGATVMYLSRRNHRK
;
A
#
# COMPACT_ATOMS: atom_id res chain seq x y z
N MET A 1 -46.24 -57.52 -21.10
CA MET A 1 -46.18 -56.39 -22.05
C MET A 1 -44.82 -55.74 -21.88
N GLY A 2 -43.89 -56.04 -22.80
CA GLY A 2 -42.56 -55.43 -22.83
C GLY A 2 -42.27 -55.00 -24.26
N VAL A 3 -41.79 -53.76 -24.44
CA VAL A 3 -41.38 -53.09 -25.68
C VAL A 3 -40.76 -51.75 -25.17
N LEU A 4 -39.63 -51.20 -25.60
CA LEU A 4 -38.56 -51.58 -26.51
C LEU A 4 -37.32 -50.74 -26.12
N VAL A 5 -36.15 -51.35 -26.19
CA VAL A 5 -34.86 -50.64 -26.28
C VAL A 5 -34.69 -50.16 -27.72
N VAL A 6 -34.24 -48.91 -27.92
CA VAL A 6 -33.60 -48.51 -29.18
C VAL A 6 -32.27 -47.84 -28.85
N VAL A 7 -31.20 -48.58 -29.15
CA VAL A 7 -29.83 -48.11 -29.31
C VAL A 7 -29.66 -47.71 -30.77
N SER A 8 -29.07 -46.55 -31.05
CA SER A 8 -28.33 -46.30 -32.31
C SER A 8 -27.38 -45.11 -32.19
N GLN A 9 -26.10 -45.43 -32.24
CA GLN A 9 -24.98 -44.66 -32.81
C GLN A 9 -24.40 -45.54 -33.94
N PRO A 10 -23.40 -45.13 -34.76
CA PRO A 10 -22.95 -43.81 -35.25
C PRO A 10 -22.64 -43.82 -36.79
N ALA A 11 -22.25 -42.68 -37.39
CA ALA A 11 -21.29 -42.55 -38.52
C ALA A 11 -21.16 -41.06 -38.89
N HIS A 12 -20.00 -40.40 -38.76
CA HIS A 12 -18.85 -40.31 -39.70
C HIS A 12 -19.17 -39.70 -41.08
N ASP A 13 -18.67 -38.48 -41.33
CA ASP A 13 -17.93 -37.97 -42.50
C ASP A 13 -18.07 -36.44 -42.61
N SER A 14 -17.01 -35.64 -42.43
CA SER A 14 -16.01 -35.22 -43.45
C SER A 14 -16.55 -34.16 -44.41
N ALA A 15 -16.16 -32.88 -44.22
CA ALA A 15 -15.87 -31.90 -45.29
C ALA A 15 -15.59 -30.48 -44.74
N THR A 16 -14.32 -30.08 -44.79
CA THR A 16 -13.84 -28.72 -45.13
C THR A 16 -13.98 -28.49 -46.67
N PRO A 17 -13.67 -27.32 -47.28
CA PRO A 17 -13.66 -25.89 -46.91
C PRO A 17 -14.49 -25.06 -47.98
N PRO A 18 -14.26 -23.75 -48.29
CA PRO A 18 -13.03 -23.28 -48.95
C PRO A 18 -12.47 -21.91 -48.49
N CYS A 19 -11.16 -21.81 -48.60
CA CYS A 19 -10.37 -20.58 -48.67
C CYS A 19 -10.74 -19.73 -49.89
N PHE A 20 -10.81 -18.41 -49.71
CA PHE A 20 -10.82 -17.46 -50.82
C PHE A 20 -9.43 -16.84 -51.01
N HIS A 21 -8.80 -17.17 -52.13
CA HIS A 21 -7.72 -16.40 -52.73
C HIS A 21 -8.32 -15.13 -53.36
N ARG A 22 -7.73 -13.96 -53.09
CA ARG A 22 -7.74 -12.85 -54.05
C ARG A 22 -6.38 -12.20 -54.13
N THR A 23 -5.85 -12.22 -55.35
CA THR A 23 -4.59 -11.66 -55.82
C THR A 23 -4.73 -10.17 -56.15
N GLY A 24 -3.61 -9.44 -55.98
CA GLY A 24 -3.17 -8.41 -56.91
C GLY A 24 -3.44 -6.95 -56.53
N GLY A 25 -2.37 -6.19 -56.29
CA GLY A 25 -2.39 -4.73 -56.42
C GLY A 25 -1.31 -3.96 -55.66
N SER A 26 -0.06 -3.99 -56.13
CA SER A 26 0.88 -2.86 -55.92
C SER A 26 0.38 -1.62 -56.66
N PRO A 27 0.80 -0.41 -56.25
CA PRO A 27 1.86 0.21 -57.02
C PRO A 27 2.95 0.90 -56.17
N ALA A 28 4.08 1.07 -56.82
CA ALA A 28 5.30 1.68 -56.33
C ALA A 28 5.29 3.22 -56.38
N ALA A 29 6.14 3.78 -55.51
CA ALA A 29 7.02 4.94 -55.68
C ALA A 29 6.43 6.35 -55.90
N ILE A 30 6.73 7.26 -54.95
CA ILE A 30 7.32 8.58 -55.23
C ILE A 30 8.37 8.92 -54.14
N LEU A 31 9.61 9.11 -54.58
CA LEU A 31 10.71 9.73 -53.84
C LEU A 31 10.51 11.25 -53.71
N GLY A 32 10.92 11.84 -52.59
CA GLY A 32 11.09 13.28 -52.43
C GLY A 32 11.81 13.64 -51.12
N PRO A 33 13.02 14.24 -51.14
CA PRO A 33 13.87 14.43 -49.96
C PRO A 33 13.79 15.85 -49.39
N GLN A 34 13.88 16.05 -48.07
CA GLN A 34 14.36 17.29 -47.43
C GLN A 34 14.75 17.00 -45.96
N ARG A 35 16.06 16.97 -45.68
CA ARG A 35 16.86 18.00 -45.00
C ARG A 35 16.86 17.95 -43.46
N SER A 36 17.94 17.38 -42.95
CA SER A 36 18.57 17.70 -41.66
C SER A 36 19.05 19.15 -41.58
N PRO A 37 19.23 19.68 -40.36
CA PRO A 37 20.40 20.50 -40.02
C PRO A 37 21.16 19.84 -38.85
N ALA A 38 22.40 19.37 -38.99
CA ALA A 38 23.65 20.15 -38.86
C ALA A 38 23.63 21.09 -37.65
N LEU A 39 24.15 20.67 -36.49
CA LEU A 39 25.54 20.85 -36.04
C LEU A 39 26.06 22.30 -36.16
N LEU A 40 26.17 22.97 -35.01
CA LEU A 40 27.16 24.02 -34.76
C LEU A 40 27.88 23.69 -33.44
N PRO A 41 29.19 23.46 -33.45
CA PRO A 41 30.01 23.43 -32.25
C PRO A 41 30.62 24.82 -31.99
N ALA A 42 30.52 25.32 -30.77
CA ALA A 42 31.31 26.46 -30.32
C ALA A 42 32.56 25.92 -29.59
N SER A 43 33.68 25.93 -30.32
CA SER A 43 35.02 25.69 -29.80
C SER A 43 35.55 26.88 -29.00
N PHE A 44 36.28 26.54 -27.92
CA PHE A 44 37.51 27.16 -27.40
C PHE A 44 37.57 28.69 -27.20
N LEU A 45 37.98 29.09 -25.99
CA LEU A 45 39.24 29.85 -25.81
C LEU A 45 39.73 29.76 -24.34
N LEU A 46 40.89 29.13 -24.16
CA LEU A 46 41.79 29.26 -23.01
C LEU A 46 42.56 30.59 -23.09
N SER A 47 42.77 31.24 -21.93
CA SER A 47 43.91 32.11 -21.54
C SER A 47 43.39 33.16 -20.56
N SER A 48 44.08 33.65 -19.54
CA SER A 48 45.44 33.47 -19.03
C SER A 48 45.45 34.18 -17.66
N VAL A 49 46.12 33.59 -16.67
CA VAL A 49 46.62 34.25 -15.45
C VAL A 49 48.09 34.56 -15.77
N PRO A 50 48.66 35.76 -15.50
CA PRO A 50 49.20 36.05 -14.16
C PRO A 50 49.40 37.53 -13.78
N GLY A 51 49.69 37.78 -12.50
CA GLY A 51 50.44 38.98 -12.10
C GLY A 51 50.19 39.49 -10.69
N ALA A 52 50.92 38.95 -9.72
CA ALA A 52 51.14 39.59 -8.42
C ALA A 52 52.17 40.73 -8.54
N ARG A 53 52.02 41.82 -7.79
CA ARG A 53 53.05 42.36 -6.88
C ARG A 53 52.60 43.56 -6.03
N LEU A 54 53.20 43.57 -4.85
CA LEU A 54 53.09 44.45 -3.69
C LEU A 54 53.66 45.86 -3.92
N SER A 55 53.15 46.84 -3.15
CA SER A 55 53.93 47.72 -2.25
C SER A 55 53.13 49.01 -1.97
N GLY A 56 52.65 49.22 -0.73
CA GLY A 56 53.11 50.31 0.17
C GLY A 56 52.34 51.61 -0.08
N SER A 57 51.88 52.43 0.88
CA SER A 57 52.39 52.76 2.20
C SER A 57 51.46 53.86 2.78
N GLN A 58 51.25 53.88 4.10
CA GLN A 58 50.86 55.05 4.92
C GLN A 58 49.42 55.60 4.84
N SER A 59 48.58 55.20 5.80
CA SER A 59 48.05 56.17 6.79
C SER A 59 47.60 55.44 8.05
N ARG A 60 48.53 55.23 8.99
CA ARG A 60 48.16 55.06 10.39
C ARG A 60 47.53 56.35 10.86
N MET A 61 46.36 56.26 11.49
CA MET A 61 46.00 56.99 12.73
C MET A 61 44.49 56.94 12.92
N ARG A 62 43.98 55.79 13.37
CA ARG A 62 42.77 55.64 14.20
C ARG A 62 42.47 54.18 14.59
N ASP A 63 43.51 53.36 14.74
CA ASP A 63 43.46 52.24 15.68
C ASP A 63 43.89 52.80 17.04
N ILE A 64 42.93 53.15 17.90
CA ILE A 64 42.95 53.15 19.39
C ILE A 64 41.57 53.68 19.83
N LEU A 65 40.52 53.03 19.33
CA LEU A 65 39.25 52.87 20.03
C LEU A 65 38.85 51.43 19.72
N ARG A 66 39.55 50.50 20.37
CA ARG A 66 38.94 49.62 21.37
C ARG A 66 37.78 48.86 20.73
N ARG A 67 38.07 47.71 20.10
CA ARG A 67 38.21 46.43 20.83
C ARG A 67 37.16 46.30 21.93
N CYS A 68 35.97 45.86 21.53
CA CYS A 68 35.09 44.95 22.26
C CYS A 68 34.00 44.52 21.26
N GLY A 69 34.03 43.27 20.84
CA GLY A 69 33.09 42.72 19.86
C GLY A 69 33.71 41.61 19.06
N ALA A 70 34.25 40.62 19.76
CA ALA A 70 34.75 39.40 19.16
C ALA A 70 33.57 38.44 18.91
N VAL A 71 33.71 37.65 17.84
CA VAL A 71 33.30 36.22 17.75
C VAL A 71 31.87 35.91 17.22
N LEU A 72 31.88 34.97 16.26
CA LEU A 72 30.77 34.25 15.57
C LEU A 72 30.07 35.08 14.48
N SER A 73 30.08 34.68 13.20
CA SER A 73 29.52 33.40 12.74
C SER A 73 30.22 32.82 11.52
N THR A 74 30.68 31.59 11.74
CA THR A 74 30.91 30.51 10.79
C THR A 74 29.67 30.17 9.96
N ALA A 75 29.92 29.75 8.71
CA ALA A 75 29.18 28.75 7.95
C ALA A 75 27.63 28.81 7.95
N ALA A 76 27.06 29.61 7.04
CA ALA A 76 25.75 29.29 6.46
C ALA A 76 25.95 28.28 5.32
N VAL A 77 26.31 27.03 5.67
CA VAL A 77 26.05 25.89 4.79
C VAL A 77 24.54 25.75 4.77
N LEU A 78 23.94 26.02 3.62
CA LEU A 78 22.59 25.59 3.27
C LEU A 78 22.56 24.07 3.34
N CYS A 79 22.36 23.50 4.52
CA CYS A 79 21.76 22.19 4.65
C CYS A 79 20.28 22.35 4.27
N LEU A 80 20.01 22.48 2.97
CA LEU A 80 18.88 21.76 2.41
C LEU A 80 19.21 20.28 2.58
N GLY A 81 19.01 19.78 3.81
CA GLY A 81 18.64 18.40 3.95
C GLY A 81 17.33 18.29 3.18
N ALA A 82 17.42 17.88 1.91
CA ALA A 82 16.41 16.99 1.41
C ALA A 82 16.38 15.89 2.46
N MET A 83 15.40 15.94 3.35
CA MET A 83 15.01 14.74 4.06
C MET A 83 14.89 13.69 2.96
N PRO A 84 15.44 12.48 3.12
CA PRO A 84 15.06 11.42 2.21
C PRO A 84 13.54 11.48 2.20
N ALA A 85 12.96 11.77 1.04
CA ALA A 85 11.56 11.48 0.85
C ALA A 85 11.53 9.97 1.09
N GLU A 86 11.22 9.58 2.32
CA GLU A 86 10.72 8.25 2.59
C GLU A 86 9.55 8.18 1.64
N SER A 87 9.76 7.43 0.56
CA SER A 87 8.85 7.39 -0.56
C SER A 87 7.48 7.08 0.03
N ALA A 88 6.56 8.05 -0.02
CA ALA A 88 5.19 7.86 0.41
C ALA A 88 4.42 6.92 -0.54
N ASP A 89 5.14 6.27 -1.45
CA ASP A 89 4.63 5.38 -2.47
C ASP A 89 3.91 4.20 -1.84
N GLY A 90 2.71 3.95 -2.32
CA GLY A 90 1.81 2.95 -1.79
C GLY A 90 0.99 3.43 -0.59
N ILE A 91 1.20 4.65 -0.06
CA ILE A 91 0.37 5.19 1.02
C ILE A 91 -0.88 5.84 0.44
N ALA A 92 -2.03 5.42 0.94
CA ALA A 92 -3.31 6.04 0.63
C ALA A 92 -3.96 6.71 1.86
N ARG A 93 -4.84 7.68 1.62
CA ARG A 93 -5.64 8.35 2.67
C ARG A 93 -7.06 8.59 2.18
N VAL A 94 -8.01 8.54 3.10
CA VAL A 94 -9.42 8.80 2.78
C VAL A 94 -9.69 10.30 2.77
N ASP A 95 -10.36 10.77 1.72
CA ASP A 95 -10.80 12.15 1.60
C ASP A 95 -11.92 12.46 2.61
N ARG A 96 -12.08 13.73 2.96
CA ARG A 96 -12.96 14.14 4.08
C ARG A 96 -14.45 13.92 3.83
N ASP A 97 -14.88 14.07 2.59
CA ASP A 97 -16.29 14.13 2.22
C ASP A 97 -16.66 12.94 1.34
N PRO A 98 -17.13 11.82 1.94
CA PRO A 98 -17.67 10.72 1.16
C PRO A 98 -18.97 11.14 0.48
N VAL A 99 -19.29 10.44 -0.60
CA VAL A 99 -20.54 10.61 -1.33
C VAL A 99 -21.62 9.78 -0.63
N PRO A 100 -22.67 10.39 -0.08
CA PRO A 100 -23.67 9.65 0.70
C PRO A 100 -24.56 8.77 -0.18
N GLY A 101 -24.79 7.54 0.26
CA GLY A 101 -25.84 6.65 -0.22
C GLY A 101 -27.12 6.77 0.61
N ASP A 102 -28.17 6.03 0.23
CA ASP A 102 -29.38 5.89 1.05
C ASP A 102 -29.08 5.02 2.30
N THR A 103 -29.78 5.29 3.41
CA THR A 103 -29.73 4.43 4.61
C THR A 103 -30.40 3.09 4.31
N VAL A 104 -29.75 2.00 4.71
CA VAL A 104 -30.26 0.64 4.54
C VAL A 104 -30.71 0.07 5.88
N ARG A 105 -31.79 -0.72 5.89
CA ARG A 105 -32.19 -1.49 7.07
C ARG A 105 -31.74 -2.94 6.91
N LEU A 106 -30.94 -3.43 7.84
CA LEU A 106 -30.50 -4.82 7.90
C LEU A 106 -31.63 -5.75 8.39
N SER A 107 -31.52 -7.05 8.15
CA SER A 107 -32.49 -8.05 8.63
C SER A 107 -32.68 -8.06 10.16
N GLY A 108 -31.67 -7.62 10.91
CA GLY A 108 -31.74 -7.43 12.37
C GLY A 108 -32.51 -6.17 12.83
N GLY A 109 -33.03 -5.35 11.90
CA GLY A 109 -33.80 -4.15 12.20
C GLY A 109 -32.96 -2.87 12.37
N THR A 110 -31.64 -2.98 12.31
CA THR A 110 -30.70 -1.85 12.42
C THR A 110 -30.66 -1.04 11.12
N ASP A 111 -30.77 0.27 11.23
CA ASP A 111 -30.54 1.21 10.13
C ASP A 111 -29.06 1.59 10.07
N VAL A 112 -28.47 1.52 8.87
CA VAL A 112 -27.05 1.79 8.63
C VAL A 112 -26.88 2.76 7.47
N GLU A 113 -26.08 3.80 7.67
CA GLU A 113 -25.72 4.73 6.60
C GLU A 113 -24.75 4.10 5.62
N THR A 114 -24.90 4.41 4.34
CA THR A 114 -23.99 3.96 3.29
C THR A 114 -23.29 5.14 2.66
N SER A 115 -22.06 4.94 2.22
CA SER A 115 -21.22 5.99 1.66
C SER A 115 -20.23 5.40 0.66
N LEU A 116 -19.97 6.15 -0.42
CA LEU A 116 -18.86 5.88 -1.31
C LEU A 116 -17.71 6.83 -0.95
N TYR A 117 -16.62 6.27 -0.46
CA TYR A 117 -15.43 7.01 -0.05
C TYR A 117 -14.55 7.31 -1.26
N HIS A 118 -13.61 8.23 -1.07
CA HIS A 118 -12.57 8.53 -2.05
C HIS A 118 -11.21 8.28 -1.40
N LEU A 119 -10.49 7.28 -1.89
CA LEU A 119 -9.18 6.88 -1.42
C LEU A 119 -8.12 7.53 -2.30
N ARG A 120 -7.39 8.49 -1.75
CA ARG A 120 -6.31 9.20 -2.42
C ARG A 120 -4.99 8.48 -2.21
N VAL A 121 -4.52 7.83 -3.26
CA VAL A 121 -3.26 7.10 -3.33
C VAL A 121 -2.15 8.04 -3.76
N ASP A 122 -1.01 7.98 -3.07
CA ASP A 122 0.21 8.75 -3.36
C ASP A 122 -0.03 10.27 -3.46
N GLY A 123 -1.11 10.76 -2.85
CA GLY A 123 -1.52 12.16 -2.89
C GLY A 123 -2.09 12.64 -4.24
N ALA A 124 -2.19 11.79 -5.25
CA ALA A 124 -2.56 12.20 -6.62
C ALA A 124 -3.79 11.45 -7.16
N THR A 125 -3.81 10.12 -7.06
CA THR A 125 -4.85 9.28 -7.66
C THR A 125 -5.98 9.07 -6.67
N SER A 126 -7.17 9.65 -6.92
CA SER A 126 -8.36 9.46 -6.07
C SER A 126 -9.26 8.38 -6.65
N LEU A 127 -9.42 7.28 -5.93
CA LEU A 127 -10.26 6.16 -6.33
C LEU A 127 -11.53 6.10 -5.48
N PRO A 128 -12.72 5.94 -6.08
CA PRO A 128 -13.92 5.64 -5.31
C PRO A 128 -13.74 4.29 -4.61
N ALA A 129 -14.25 4.15 -3.38
CA ALA A 129 -14.10 2.94 -2.59
C ALA A 129 -15.30 2.68 -1.66
N TYR A 130 -15.63 1.41 -1.50
CA TYR A 130 -16.66 0.92 -0.58
C TYR A 130 -16.05 0.34 0.69
N CYS A 131 -16.84 0.24 1.77
CA CYS A 131 -16.42 -0.38 3.00
C CYS A 131 -16.41 -1.90 2.89
N ALA A 132 -15.33 -2.53 3.34
CA ALA A 132 -15.26 -3.99 3.46
C ALA A 132 -15.76 -4.50 4.83
N ASP A 133 -15.97 -3.62 5.81
CA ASP A 133 -16.38 -4.03 7.15
C ASP A 133 -17.30 -3.01 7.82
N ILE A 134 -18.56 -3.39 8.00
CA ILE A 134 -19.59 -2.57 8.69
C ILE A 134 -19.27 -2.27 10.16
N SER A 135 -18.36 -3.01 10.79
CA SER A 135 -18.08 -2.96 12.23
C SER A 135 -16.96 -2.00 12.62
N THR A 136 -16.36 -1.32 11.65
CA THR A 136 -15.23 -0.41 11.87
C THR A 136 -15.48 0.92 11.16
N SER A 137 -15.25 2.04 11.85
CA SER A 137 -15.37 3.38 11.24
C SER A 137 -14.11 3.79 10.51
N VAL A 138 -14.23 4.70 9.54
CA VAL A 138 -13.08 5.34 8.89
C VAL A 138 -12.36 6.26 9.89
N ASP A 139 -11.06 6.05 10.08
CA ASP A 139 -10.16 7.05 10.64
C ASP A 139 -9.56 7.88 9.49
N ARG A 140 -9.95 9.15 9.40
CA ARG A 140 -9.51 10.08 8.34
C ARG A 140 -8.03 10.49 8.46
N THR A 141 -7.40 10.19 9.59
CA THR A 141 -5.98 10.45 9.83
C THR A 141 -5.11 9.23 9.52
N ALA A 142 -5.72 8.05 9.40
CA ALA A 142 -5.02 6.81 9.13
C ALA A 142 -4.40 6.81 7.72
N ALA A 143 -3.19 6.28 7.65
CA ALA A 143 -2.57 5.87 6.40
C ALA A 143 -3.07 4.47 6.03
N TYR A 144 -3.30 4.25 4.75
CA TYR A 144 -3.70 2.98 4.18
C TYR A 144 -2.59 2.39 3.31
N THR A 145 -2.54 1.07 3.22
CA THR A 145 -1.74 0.32 2.24
C THR A 145 -2.64 -0.69 1.53
N GLU A 146 -2.29 -1.04 0.30
CA GLU A 146 -2.90 -2.18 -0.40
C GLU A 146 -2.56 -3.46 0.37
N ALA A 147 -3.53 -4.36 0.52
CA ALA A 147 -3.41 -5.59 1.27
C ALA A 147 -3.93 -6.77 0.46
N SER A 148 -3.42 -7.96 0.76
CA SER A 148 -3.96 -9.19 0.21
C SER A 148 -5.30 -9.52 0.86
N TRP A 149 -6.25 -10.03 0.07
CA TRP A 149 -7.50 -10.59 0.60
C TRP A 149 -7.26 -11.79 1.53
N GLU A 150 -6.13 -12.49 1.39
CA GLU A 150 -5.73 -13.57 2.31
C GLU A 150 -5.38 -13.05 3.72
N THR A 151 -4.97 -11.78 3.81
CA THR A 151 -4.64 -11.12 5.07
C THR A 151 -5.84 -10.41 5.70
N ASP A 152 -7.06 -10.84 5.37
CA ASP A 152 -8.32 -10.24 5.85
C ASP A 152 -8.20 -9.81 7.33
N PRO A 153 -8.14 -8.50 7.61
CA PRO A 153 -7.87 -8.00 8.96
C PRO A 153 -8.99 -8.33 9.95
N ALA A 154 -10.18 -8.71 9.46
CA ALA A 154 -11.27 -9.15 10.29
C ALA A 154 -11.27 -10.67 10.57
N GLY A 155 -10.42 -11.43 9.88
CA GLY A 155 -10.29 -12.89 10.06
C GLY A 155 -11.57 -13.66 9.75
N ARG A 156 -12.41 -13.15 8.84
CA ARG A 156 -13.71 -13.77 8.50
C ARG A 156 -13.62 -14.80 7.39
N GLY A 157 -12.46 -14.95 6.75
CA GLY A 157 -12.26 -15.91 5.65
C GLY A 157 -13.08 -15.56 4.42
N ILE A 158 -13.10 -14.26 4.09
CA ILE A 158 -13.92 -13.70 3.00
C ILE A 158 -13.43 -14.25 1.65
N ASP A 159 -14.37 -14.74 0.83
CA ASP A 159 -14.10 -15.03 -0.58
C ASP A 159 -14.10 -13.70 -1.37
N PRO A 160 -12.95 -13.26 -1.93
CA PRO A 160 -12.88 -12.01 -2.68
C PRO A 160 -13.56 -12.07 -4.05
N GLY A 161 -13.88 -13.26 -4.57
CA GLY A 161 -14.46 -13.45 -5.90
C GLY A 161 -15.79 -12.70 -6.08
N PRO A 162 -16.83 -12.99 -5.28
CA PRO A 162 -18.11 -12.30 -5.34
C PRO A 162 -18.00 -10.79 -5.11
N VAL A 163 -17.17 -10.37 -4.15
CA VAL A 163 -16.95 -8.95 -3.85
C VAL A 163 -16.33 -8.23 -5.05
N SER A 164 -15.31 -8.84 -5.67
CA SER A 164 -14.66 -8.30 -6.87
C SER A 164 -15.63 -8.21 -8.05
N TRP A 165 -16.51 -9.20 -8.20
CA TRP A 165 -17.56 -9.16 -9.21
C TRP A 165 -18.50 -7.98 -8.99
N ILE A 166 -18.99 -7.77 -7.75
CA ILE A 166 -19.92 -6.68 -7.43
C ILE A 166 -19.33 -5.32 -7.79
N VAL A 167 -18.11 -5.02 -7.35
CA VAL A 167 -17.51 -3.70 -7.59
C VAL A 167 -17.17 -3.45 -9.07
N ARG A 168 -16.95 -4.50 -9.86
CA ARG A 168 -16.73 -4.41 -11.31
C ARG A 168 -18.01 -4.22 -12.11
N ASN A 169 -19.12 -4.72 -11.59
CA ASN A 169 -20.43 -4.74 -12.27
C ASN A 169 -21.46 -3.82 -11.62
N SER A 170 -21.01 -2.83 -10.85
CA SER A 170 -21.88 -1.86 -10.18
C SER A 170 -21.31 -0.44 -10.24
N TYR A 171 -22.06 0.50 -9.66
CA TYR A 171 -21.68 1.90 -9.56
C TYR A 171 -20.41 2.08 -8.71
N PRO A 172 -19.50 3.01 -9.04
CA PRO A 172 -19.51 3.91 -10.19
C PRO A 172 -18.85 3.34 -11.45
N ARG A 173 -18.28 2.13 -11.40
CA ARG A 173 -17.60 1.49 -12.54
C ARG A 173 -18.55 1.33 -13.73
N VAL A 174 -19.76 0.85 -13.46
CA VAL A 174 -20.89 0.84 -14.38
C VAL A 174 -21.71 2.09 -14.10
N ASP A 175 -22.00 2.86 -15.14
CA ASP A 175 -22.81 4.07 -14.97
C ASP A 175 -24.27 3.73 -14.61
N LEU A 176 -25.03 4.75 -14.20
CA LEU A 176 -26.40 4.52 -13.74
C LEU A 176 -27.34 4.09 -14.86
N ASP A 177 -27.10 4.44 -16.12
CA ASP A 177 -27.99 4.08 -17.21
C ASP A 177 -27.80 2.59 -17.58
N ASP A 178 -26.54 2.16 -17.69
CA ASP A 178 -26.17 0.76 -17.92
C ASP A 178 -26.58 -0.12 -16.75
N LEU A 179 -26.32 0.31 -15.51
CA LEU A 179 -26.69 -0.46 -14.32
C LEU A 179 -28.21 -0.64 -14.22
N ARG A 180 -29.01 0.34 -14.66
CA ARG A 180 -30.48 0.19 -14.73
C ARG A 180 -30.91 -0.79 -15.81
N ALA A 181 -30.23 -0.81 -16.95
CA ALA A 181 -30.53 -1.74 -18.02
C ALA A 181 -30.24 -3.17 -17.58
N ASP A 182 -29.08 -3.41 -16.98
CA ASP A 182 -28.62 -4.73 -16.55
C ASP A 182 -29.46 -5.27 -15.38
N SER A 183 -29.66 -4.46 -14.34
CA SER A 183 -30.45 -4.83 -13.16
C SER A 183 -31.97 -4.78 -13.38
N ARG A 184 -32.42 -4.18 -14.48
CA ARG A 184 -33.83 -3.87 -14.78
C ARG A 184 -34.51 -2.96 -13.75
N VAL A 185 -33.74 -2.23 -12.94
CA VAL A 185 -34.26 -1.30 -11.91
C VAL A 185 -34.52 0.09 -12.51
N THR A 186 -35.73 0.33 -13.00
CA THR A 186 -36.07 1.56 -13.75
C THR A 186 -35.82 2.91 -13.04
N ARG A 187 -35.83 2.98 -11.70
CA ARG A 187 -35.66 4.22 -10.93
C ARG A 187 -34.46 4.18 -9.96
N LEU A 188 -33.32 3.73 -10.46
CA LEU A 188 -32.08 3.69 -9.67
C LEU A 188 -31.35 5.04 -9.71
N GLY A 189 -31.40 5.82 -8.64
CA GLY A 189 -30.58 7.02 -8.50
C GLY A 189 -29.21 6.72 -7.90
N LYS A 190 -28.32 7.73 -7.91
CA LYS A 190 -26.96 7.62 -7.36
C LYS A 190 -26.92 7.12 -5.92
N ARG A 191 -27.76 7.68 -5.03
CA ARG A 191 -27.81 7.27 -3.62
C ARG A 191 -28.29 5.84 -3.44
N GLN A 192 -29.28 5.42 -4.23
CA GLN A 192 -29.75 4.03 -4.23
C GLN A 192 -28.67 3.06 -4.74
N ALA A 193 -27.94 3.45 -5.79
CA ALA A 193 -26.87 2.62 -6.34
C ALA A 193 -25.74 2.41 -5.34
N ILE A 194 -25.31 3.48 -4.64
CA ILE A 194 -24.33 3.40 -3.56
C ILE A 194 -24.82 2.46 -2.45
N ALA A 195 -26.07 2.61 -2.01
CA ALA A 195 -26.65 1.81 -0.94
C ALA A 195 -26.79 0.34 -1.30
N GLY A 196 -27.33 0.02 -2.48
CA GLY A 196 -27.52 -1.36 -2.94
C GLY A 196 -26.19 -2.08 -3.15
N THR A 197 -25.19 -1.37 -3.69
CA THR A 197 -23.83 -1.92 -3.87
C THR A 197 -23.15 -2.18 -2.53
N GLN A 198 -23.19 -1.21 -1.61
CA GLN A 198 -22.57 -1.37 -0.28
C GLN A 198 -23.22 -2.52 0.51
N ALA A 199 -24.55 -2.65 0.43
CA ALA A 199 -25.26 -3.76 1.06
C ALA A 199 -24.89 -5.11 0.45
N ALA A 200 -24.73 -5.20 -0.88
CA ALA A 200 -24.30 -6.41 -1.56
C ALA A 200 -22.86 -6.80 -1.19
N ILE A 201 -21.97 -5.83 -0.96
CA ILE A 201 -20.62 -6.10 -0.45
C ILE A 201 -20.70 -6.67 0.97
N TRP A 202 -21.48 -6.05 1.87
CA TRP A 202 -21.64 -6.54 3.25
C TRP A 202 -22.29 -7.91 3.35
N HIS A 203 -23.05 -8.34 2.34
CA HIS A 203 -23.53 -9.72 2.24
C HIS A 203 -22.36 -10.71 2.29
N TYR A 204 -21.32 -10.50 1.49
CA TYR A 204 -20.17 -11.40 1.42
C TYR A 204 -19.10 -11.09 2.47
N THR A 205 -18.91 -9.83 2.84
CA THR A 205 -17.82 -9.47 3.78
C THR A 205 -18.22 -9.62 5.24
N ASN A 206 -19.52 -9.55 5.56
CA ASN A 206 -20.01 -9.53 6.94
C ASN A 206 -21.12 -10.57 7.21
N ASP A 207 -21.54 -11.36 6.21
CA ASP A 207 -22.65 -12.32 6.31
C ASP A 207 -23.97 -11.65 6.76
N ILE A 208 -24.25 -10.48 6.18
CA ILE A 208 -25.41 -9.66 6.54
C ILE A 208 -26.39 -9.59 5.38
N GLU A 209 -27.65 -9.86 5.69
CA GLU A 209 -28.75 -9.65 4.76
C GLU A 209 -29.41 -8.28 4.93
N LEU A 210 -29.79 -7.71 3.79
CA LEU A 210 -30.68 -6.57 3.76
C LEU A 210 -32.07 -7.00 4.25
N GLY A 211 -32.69 -6.22 5.14
CA GLY A 211 -34.01 -6.53 5.68
C GLY A 211 -35.12 -6.33 4.65
N ASN A 212 -36.17 -7.16 4.74
CA ASN A 212 -37.35 -7.07 3.87
C ASN A 212 -38.19 -5.80 4.12
N ALA A 213 -38.09 -5.24 5.33
CA ALA A 213 -38.85 -4.08 5.77
C ALA A 213 -38.02 -2.80 5.70
N LEU A 214 -37.60 -2.41 4.50
CA LEU A 214 -37.37 -0.98 4.26
C LEU A 214 -38.74 -0.30 4.38
N ASN A 215 -38.86 0.82 5.11
CA ASN A 215 -40.14 1.47 5.40
C ASN A 215 -41.11 1.39 4.20
N LEU A 216 -42.24 0.68 4.37
CA LEU A 216 -43.18 0.18 3.34
C LEU A 216 -43.92 1.29 2.55
N GLY A 217 -43.33 2.47 2.39
CA GLY A 217 -43.85 3.59 1.62
C GLY A 217 -42.82 4.30 0.74
N ASP A 218 -41.52 4.02 0.85
CA ASP A 218 -40.52 4.73 0.02
C ASP A 218 -40.13 3.91 -1.21
N ARG A 219 -40.49 4.41 -2.40
CA ARG A 219 -40.03 3.85 -3.68
C ARG A 219 -38.50 3.79 -3.78
N ARG A 220 -37.77 4.64 -3.02
CA ARG A 220 -36.30 4.61 -2.95
C ARG A 220 -35.78 3.31 -2.38
N SER A 221 -36.47 2.78 -1.37
CA SER A 221 -36.13 1.51 -0.74
C SER A 221 -36.28 0.31 -1.67
N ALA A 222 -37.33 0.28 -2.51
CA ALA A 222 -37.53 -0.80 -3.45
C ALA A 222 -36.40 -0.90 -4.49
N ALA A 223 -35.88 0.24 -4.96
CA ALA A 223 -34.77 0.27 -5.90
C ALA A 223 -33.45 -0.23 -5.29
N VAL A 224 -33.17 0.13 -4.02
CA VAL A 224 -32.01 -0.38 -3.28
C VAL A 224 -32.08 -1.90 -3.15
N ARG A 225 -33.24 -2.43 -2.73
CA ARG A 225 -33.43 -3.87 -2.56
C ARG A 225 -33.28 -4.62 -3.89
N ALA A 226 -33.91 -4.13 -4.96
CA ALA A 226 -33.84 -4.78 -6.26
C ALA A 226 -32.40 -4.80 -6.82
N LEU A 227 -31.63 -3.72 -6.63
CA LEU A 227 -30.21 -3.73 -7.01
C LEU A 227 -29.40 -4.71 -6.16
N TYR A 228 -29.61 -4.72 -4.85
CA TYR A 228 -28.97 -5.68 -3.95
C TYR A 228 -29.22 -7.13 -4.40
N ASP A 229 -30.48 -7.50 -4.64
CA ASP A 229 -30.86 -8.85 -5.05
C ASP A 229 -30.24 -9.22 -6.41
N TYR A 230 -30.20 -8.28 -7.36
CA TYR A 230 -29.53 -8.47 -8.65
C TYR A 230 -28.04 -8.75 -8.49
N LEU A 231 -27.33 -7.93 -7.69
CA LEU A 231 -25.89 -8.03 -7.53
C LEU A 231 -25.48 -9.31 -6.81
N VAL A 232 -26.20 -9.71 -5.77
CA VAL A 232 -25.93 -10.96 -5.04
C VAL A 232 -26.18 -12.17 -5.94
N ALA A 233 -27.35 -12.25 -6.58
CA ALA A 233 -27.68 -13.37 -7.46
C ALA A 233 -26.66 -13.53 -8.61
N ALA A 234 -26.28 -12.41 -9.24
CA ALA A 234 -25.32 -12.46 -10.34
C ALA A 234 -23.88 -12.75 -9.88
N ALA A 235 -23.49 -12.31 -8.68
CA ALA A 235 -22.19 -12.66 -8.09
C ALA A 235 -22.09 -14.16 -7.80
N ASP A 236 -23.16 -14.78 -7.25
CA ASP A 236 -23.22 -16.22 -6.99
C ASP A 236 -23.08 -17.06 -8.27
N GLU A 237 -23.60 -16.58 -9.39
CA GLU A 237 -23.54 -17.27 -10.69
C GLU A 237 -22.18 -17.12 -11.40
N SER A 238 -21.40 -16.11 -11.07
CA SER A 238 -20.31 -15.63 -11.92
C SER A 238 -18.94 -16.27 -11.67
N GLY A 239 -18.79 -17.15 -10.68
CA GLY A 239 -17.57 -17.94 -10.42
C GLY A 239 -16.26 -17.16 -10.66
N THR A 240 -15.98 -16.13 -9.86
CA THR A 240 -14.96 -15.13 -10.22
C THR A 240 -13.65 -15.31 -9.45
N ALA A 241 -12.53 -15.16 -10.16
CA ALA A 241 -11.18 -15.15 -9.59
C ALA A 241 -10.89 -13.84 -8.83
N PRO A 242 -10.06 -13.88 -7.77
CA PRO A 242 -9.65 -12.70 -7.02
C PRO A 242 -9.03 -11.62 -7.91
N PRO A 243 -9.04 -10.35 -7.50
CA PRO A 243 -8.30 -9.31 -8.18
C PRO A 243 -6.79 -9.61 -8.13
N VAL A 244 -6.12 -9.41 -9.27
CA VAL A 244 -4.66 -9.54 -9.35
C VAL A 244 -4.03 -8.35 -8.59
N PRO A 245 -3.06 -8.59 -7.69
CA PRO A 245 -2.38 -7.52 -6.99
C PRO A 245 -1.61 -6.63 -7.97
N SER A 246 -1.55 -5.33 -7.67
CA SER A 246 -0.89 -4.34 -8.54
C SER A 246 0.61 -4.64 -8.74
N VAL A 247 1.28 -5.05 -7.67
CA VAL A 247 2.63 -5.63 -7.65
C VAL A 247 2.68 -6.67 -6.53
N ALA A 248 3.28 -7.83 -6.77
CA ALA A 248 3.53 -8.85 -5.78
C ALA A 248 4.89 -9.53 -6.02
N VAL A 249 5.49 -10.04 -4.94
CA VAL A 249 6.67 -10.91 -4.98
C VAL A 249 6.33 -12.20 -4.26
N THR A 250 6.49 -13.33 -4.93
CA THR A 250 6.15 -14.65 -4.39
C THR A 250 7.37 -15.57 -4.39
N PRO A 251 7.67 -16.27 -3.28
CA PRO A 251 7.02 -16.15 -1.96
C PRO A 251 7.33 -14.82 -1.27
N GLU A 252 6.43 -14.38 -0.37
CA GLU A 252 6.65 -13.17 0.47
C GLU A 252 7.70 -13.42 1.55
N ARG A 253 7.94 -14.69 1.89
CA ARG A 253 8.97 -15.10 2.85
C ARG A 253 9.67 -16.38 2.43
N ILE A 254 11.00 -16.36 2.53
CA ILE A 254 11.86 -17.54 2.48
C ILE A 254 12.53 -17.66 3.85
N GLU A 255 12.37 -18.80 4.52
CA GLU A 255 12.91 -19.04 5.85
C GLU A 255 14.00 -20.12 5.82
N GLY A 256 15.08 -19.92 6.58
CA GLY A 256 16.11 -20.92 6.83
C GLY A 256 16.81 -21.46 5.58
N ALA A 257 16.95 -20.66 4.53
CA ALA A 257 17.60 -21.09 3.29
C ALA A 257 19.12 -21.33 3.47
N ASP A 258 19.73 -22.13 2.59
CA ASP A 258 21.17 -22.43 2.62
C ASP A 258 21.96 -21.30 1.92
N PRO A 259 22.87 -20.59 2.62
CA PRO A 259 23.69 -19.55 2.01
C PRO A 259 24.69 -20.04 0.95
N ALA A 260 24.91 -21.36 0.82
CA ALA A 260 25.76 -21.93 -0.22
C ALA A 260 25.09 -21.96 -1.60
N GLU A 261 23.76 -21.79 -1.68
CA GLU A 261 22.98 -21.81 -2.91
C GLU A 261 22.23 -20.48 -3.13
N PRO A 262 21.85 -20.14 -4.38
CA PRO A 262 20.97 -18.99 -4.63
C PRO A 262 19.61 -19.15 -3.93
N LEU A 263 19.22 -18.17 -3.12
CA LEU A 263 18.00 -18.20 -2.30
C LEU A 263 16.80 -17.80 -3.18
N GLY A 264 15.90 -18.75 -3.49
CA GLY A 264 14.76 -18.52 -4.38
C GLY A 264 14.20 -19.80 -5.01
N PRO A 265 13.41 -19.70 -6.09
CA PRO A 265 13.14 -18.49 -6.87
C PRO A 265 12.11 -17.55 -6.21
N LEU A 266 12.33 -16.24 -6.34
CA LEU A 266 11.33 -15.19 -6.13
C LEU A 266 10.75 -14.79 -7.49
N THR A 267 9.43 -14.65 -7.58
CA THR A 267 8.73 -14.30 -8.82
C THR A 267 7.99 -12.98 -8.66
N VAL A 268 8.18 -12.06 -9.61
CA VAL A 268 7.43 -10.80 -9.66
C VAL A 268 6.14 -11.00 -10.43
N ARG A 269 5.03 -10.49 -9.88
CA ARG A 269 3.79 -10.25 -10.62
C ARG A 269 3.45 -8.77 -10.60
N THR A 270 3.07 -8.22 -11.74
CA THR A 270 2.67 -6.81 -11.82
C THR A 270 1.63 -6.57 -12.91
N THR A 271 0.85 -5.51 -12.72
CA THR A 271 -0.06 -4.96 -13.73
C THR A 271 0.57 -3.78 -14.51
N ASP A 272 1.83 -3.45 -14.24
CA ASP A 272 2.61 -2.51 -15.05
C ASP A 272 3.11 -3.20 -16.33
N ASP A 273 3.08 -2.48 -17.46
CA ASP A 273 3.58 -2.99 -18.73
C ASP A 273 5.12 -2.90 -18.80
N ALA A 274 5.73 -2.05 -17.96
CA ALA A 274 7.17 -1.88 -17.85
C ALA A 274 7.81 -2.90 -16.89
N PRO A 275 9.10 -3.26 -17.08
CA PRO A 275 9.85 -4.03 -16.09
C PRO A 275 9.87 -3.35 -14.71
N VAL A 276 9.74 -4.17 -13.67
CA VAL A 276 9.71 -3.76 -12.27
C VAL A 276 11.14 -3.67 -11.75
N ALA A 277 11.51 -2.53 -11.15
CA ALA A 277 12.81 -2.37 -10.53
C ALA A 277 12.91 -3.22 -9.26
N VAL A 278 13.94 -4.06 -9.16
CA VAL A 278 14.18 -4.93 -8.00
C VAL A 278 15.44 -4.50 -7.24
N SER A 279 15.37 -4.55 -5.91
CA SER A 279 16.51 -4.22 -5.04
C SER A 279 16.49 -5.05 -3.76
N VAL A 280 17.65 -5.19 -3.12
CA VAL A 280 17.80 -5.92 -1.85
C VAL A 280 18.44 -5.03 -0.79
N LYS A 281 17.93 -5.10 0.44
CA LYS A 281 18.47 -4.39 1.62
C LYS A 281 18.60 -5.35 2.80
N GLY A 282 19.31 -4.93 3.85
CA GLY A 282 19.48 -5.71 5.09
C GLY A 282 20.78 -6.51 5.15
N ALA A 283 21.35 -6.87 3.99
CA ALA A 283 22.61 -7.59 3.90
C ALA A 283 23.54 -6.98 2.84
N ARG A 284 24.76 -6.60 3.25
CA ARG A 284 25.71 -5.88 2.39
C ARG A 284 26.28 -6.72 1.25
N SER A 285 26.35 -8.04 1.43
CA SER A 285 26.85 -9.00 0.44
C SER A 285 25.75 -9.56 -0.47
N ALA A 286 24.47 -9.23 -0.21
CA ALA A 286 23.38 -9.75 -1.01
C ALA A 286 23.30 -9.05 -2.37
N ARG A 287 23.12 -9.84 -3.43
CA ARG A 287 22.82 -9.35 -4.78
C ARG A 287 21.65 -10.11 -5.39
N LEU A 288 20.97 -9.50 -6.35
CA LEU A 288 19.88 -10.14 -7.07
C LEU A 288 20.40 -10.68 -8.40
N THR A 289 20.06 -11.94 -8.71
CA THR A 289 20.50 -12.62 -9.93
C THR A 289 19.36 -13.30 -10.67
N ASP A 290 19.52 -13.50 -11.97
CA ASP A 290 18.66 -14.40 -12.73
C ASP A 290 19.01 -15.88 -12.49
N GLY A 291 18.33 -16.79 -13.19
CA GLY A 291 18.60 -18.23 -13.09
C GLY A 291 19.96 -18.68 -13.62
N GLU A 292 20.71 -17.80 -14.31
CA GLU A 292 22.06 -18.06 -14.79
C GLU A 292 23.14 -17.47 -13.86
N GLY A 293 22.73 -16.77 -12.80
CA GLY A 293 23.63 -16.10 -11.86
C GLY A 293 24.06 -14.70 -12.30
N THR A 294 23.48 -14.15 -13.37
CA THR A 294 23.77 -12.80 -13.84
C THR A 294 23.06 -11.77 -12.97
N ALA A 295 23.76 -10.70 -12.59
CA ALA A 295 23.18 -9.65 -11.76
C ALA A 295 22.06 -8.91 -12.50
N ILE A 296 20.94 -8.68 -11.80
CA ILE A 296 19.76 -8.00 -12.35
C ILE A 296 19.34 -6.82 -11.48
N THR A 297 18.67 -5.86 -12.10
CA THR A 297 18.03 -4.70 -11.43
C THR A 297 16.58 -4.51 -11.82
N GLU A 298 16.09 -5.24 -12.82
CA GLU A 298 14.73 -5.15 -13.34
C GLU A 298 14.21 -6.54 -13.70
N VAL A 299 12.90 -6.77 -13.51
CA VAL A 299 12.23 -8.04 -13.78
C VAL A 299 10.88 -7.75 -14.46
N ALA A 300 10.60 -8.42 -15.59
CA ALA A 300 9.30 -8.33 -16.26
C ALA A 300 8.21 -9.10 -15.49
N ASP A 301 6.92 -8.85 -15.78
CA ASP A 301 5.83 -9.64 -15.21
C ASP A 301 6.02 -11.15 -15.44
N GLY A 302 5.88 -11.92 -14.37
CA GLY A 302 6.11 -13.37 -14.36
C GLY A 302 7.57 -13.80 -14.34
N GLY A 303 8.52 -12.86 -14.34
CA GLY A 303 9.95 -13.16 -14.25
C GLY A 303 10.34 -13.66 -12.86
N SER A 304 11.27 -14.62 -12.83
CA SER A 304 11.84 -15.17 -11.60
C SER A 304 13.31 -14.77 -11.44
N PHE A 305 13.72 -14.60 -10.19
CA PHE A 305 15.07 -14.20 -9.79
C PHE A 305 15.44 -14.79 -8.42
N PHE A 306 16.71 -14.66 -8.04
CA PHE A 306 17.26 -15.23 -6.81
C PHE A 306 17.98 -14.16 -6.00
N VAL A 307 18.10 -14.39 -4.70
CA VAL A 307 18.98 -13.62 -3.82
C VAL A 307 20.25 -14.44 -3.61
N GLU A 308 21.39 -13.91 -4.03
CA GLU A 308 22.68 -14.55 -3.78
C GLU A 308 23.41 -13.82 -2.66
N VAL A 309 23.89 -14.58 -1.69
CA VAL A 309 24.59 -14.09 -0.49
C VAL A 309 26.01 -14.63 -0.45
N ASP A 310 26.87 -14.04 0.39
CA ASP A 310 28.21 -14.57 0.62
C ASP A 310 28.13 -15.81 1.54
N PRO A 311 28.57 -17.01 1.10
CA PRO A 311 28.52 -18.22 1.90
C PRO A 311 29.37 -18.15 3.18
N ALA A 312 30.32 -17.21 3.27
CA ALA A 312 31.07 -16.96 4.51
C ALA A 312 30.21 -16.32 5.61
N VAL A 313 29.02 -15.81 5.27
CA VAL A 313 28.03 -15.26 6.20
C VAL A 313 26.98 -16.33 6.49
N PRO A 314 27.13 -17.11 7.57
CA PRO A 314 26.30 -18.29 7.81
C PRO A 314 24.86 -17.94 8.16
N GLU A 315 24.58 -16.74 8.65
CA GLU A 315 23.23 -16.34 9.04
C GLU A 315 22.97 -14.89 8.66
N GLY A 316 21.74 -14.61 8.22
CA GLY A 316 21.36 -13.25 7.88
C GLY A 316 19.91 -13.14 7.44
N ILE A 317 19.49 -11.88 7.31
CA ILE A 317 18.17 -11.50 6.85
C ILE A 317 18.34 -10.40 5.80
N ALA A 318 17.67 -10.57 4.67
CA ALA A 318 17.53 -9.57 3.64
C ALA A 318 16.06 -9.29 3.36
N THR A 319 15.78 -8.10 2.84
CA THR A 319 14.47 -7.73 2.33
C THR A 319 14.63 -7.31 0.89
N VAL A 320 13.94 -8.02 0.02
CA VAL A 320 13.82 -7.73 -1.40
C VAL A 320 12.65 -6.77 -1.59
N TYR A 321 12.83 -5.77 -2.44
CA TYR A 321 11.80 -4.83 -2.84
C TYR A 321 11.64 -4.89 -4.36
N ALA A 322 10.40 -4.98 -4.82
CA ALA A 322 10.03 -4.90 -6.23
C ALA A 322 9.13 -3.68 -6.41
N ARG A 323 9.54 -2.75 -7.28
CA ARG A 323 8.92 -1.45 -7.47
C ARG A 323 8.47 -1.25 -8.91
N ALA A 324 7.17 -1.02 -9.09
CA ALA A 324 6.59 -0.55 -10.34
C ALA A 324 6.26 0.93 -10.23
N GLU A 325 6.46 1.70 -11.29
CA GLU A 325 6.20 3.16 -11.28
C GLU A 325 4.76 3.51 -11.70
N SER A 326 4.09 2.64 -12.47
CA SER A 326 2.75 2.91 -13.01
C SER A 326 1.83 1.68 -13.05
N ALA A 327 1.86 0.89 -11.97
CA ALA A 327 0.99 -0.27 -11.81
C ALA A 327 -0.49 0.13 -11.80
N VAL A 328 -1.33 -0.70 -12.41
CA VAL A 328 -2.79 -0.56 -12.38
C VAL A 328 -3.31 -1.03 -11.04
N LEU A 329 -3.96 -0.12 -10.33
CA LEU A 329 -4.77 -0.42 -9.15
C LEU A 329 -6.06 -1.05 -9.62
N ALA A 330 -6.23 -2.34 -9.31
CA ALA A 330 -7.39 -3.08 -9.74
C ALA A 330 -8.67 -2.57 -9.07
N THR A 331 -9.79 -2.61 -9.80
CA THR A 331 -11.12 -2.58 -9.18
C THR A 331 -11.29 -3.84 -8.33
N GLY A 332 -11.64 -3.67 -7.06
CA GLY A 332 -11.68 -4.73 -6.05
C GLY A 332 -10.42 -4.85 -5.19
N GLY A 333 -9.43 -3.96 -5.35
CA GLY A 333 -8.25 -3.92 -4.49
C GLY A 333 -8.62 -3.58 -3.04
N LEU A 334 -8.13 -4.37 -2.09
CA LEU A 334 -8.34 -4.17 -0.67
C LEU A 334 -7.27 -3.23 -0.09
N PHE A 335 -7.70 -2.25 0.69
CA PHE A 335 -6.84 -1.33 1.43
C PHE A 335 -7.15 -1.39 2.91
N THR A 336 -6.11 -1.56 3.72
CA THR A 336 -6.20 -1.64 5.18
C THR A 336 -5.30 -0.59 5.82
N GLY A 337 -5.48 -0.35 7.12
CA GLY A 337 -4.63 0.58 7.84
C GLY A 337 -3.18 0.11 7.85
N LYS A 338 -2.28 1.00 7.43
CA LYS A 338 -0.84 0.76 7.40
C LYS A 338 -0.33 0.38 8.80
N ASP A 339 0.59 -0.56 8.87
CA ASP A 339 1.25 -1.02 10.10
C ASP A 339 0.26 -1.47 11.20
N GLY A 340 -0.91 -2.01 10.80
CA GLY A 340 -1.93 -2.50 11.72
C GLY A 340 -2.77 -1.41 12.39
N VAL A 341 -2.70 -0.16 11.91
CA VAL A 341 -3.57 0.93 12.38
C VAL A 341 -5.03 0.53 12.15
N ARG A 342 -5.84 0.60 13.21
CA ARG A 342 -7.25 0.24 13.13
C ARG A 342 -8.05 1.34 12.43
N THR A 343 -8.57 1.04 11.24
CA THR A 343 -9.46 1.89 10.45
C THR A 343 -10.32 1.01 9.54
N GLN A 344 -11.46 1.52 9.06
CA GLN A 344 -12.35 0.79 8.16
C GLN A 344 -11.59 0.36 6.90
N PRO A 345 -11.50 -0.95 6.61
CA PRO A 345 -10.94 -1.45 5.36
C PRO A 345 -11.80 -1.02 4.17
N LEU A 346 -11.15 -0.71 3.06
CA LEU A 346 -11.79 -0.16 1.87
C LEU A 346 -11.48 -0.99 0.64
N ILE A 347 -12.45 -1.08 -0.26
CA ILE A 347 -12.37 -1.81 -1.54
C ILE A 347 -12.51 -0.80 -2.67
N THR A 348 -11.54 -0.73 -3.57
CA THR A 348 -11.60 0.19 -4.72
C THR A 348 -12.74 -0.20 -5.67
N ALA A 349 -13.56 0.79 -6.03
CA ALA A 349 -14.71 0.65 -6.92
C ALA A 349 -14.42 1.13 -8.36
N ASP A 350 -13.19 1.55 -8.63
CA ASP A 350 -12.69 1.87 -9.97
C ASP A 350 -11.19 1.56 -10.05
N SER A 351 -10.62 1.71 -11.23
CA SER A 351 -9.20 1.50 -11.49
C SER A 351 -8.43 2.82 -11.57
N GLY A 352 -7.14 2.76 -11.27
CA GLY A 352 -6.22 3.89 -11.45
C GLY A 352 -4.80 3.41 -11.67
N ARG A 353 -3.86 4.34 -11.79
CA ARG A 353 -2.43 4.01 -11.84
C ARG A 353 -1.67 4.73 -10.73
N SER A 354 -0.67 4.06 -10.19
CA SER A 354 0.17 4.58 -9.12
C SER A 354 1.47 3.79 -9.00
N ALA A 355 2.48 4.40 -8.40
CA ALA A 355 3.69 3.68 -8.04
C ALA A 355 3.39 2.66 -6.94
N ARG A 356 4.00 1.48 -7.02
CA ARG A 356 3.76 0.37 -6.11
C ARG A 356 5.04 -0.33 -5.76
N THR A 357 5.15 -0.71 -4.48
CA THR A 357 6.28 -1.47 -3.97
C THR A 357 5.75 -2.68 -3.23
N ALA A 358 6.20 -3.86 -3.62
CA ALA A 358 6.04 -5.10 -2.88
C ALA A 358 7.38 -5.49 -2.25
N SER A 359 7.35 -6.28 -1.19
CA SER A 359 8.57 -6.77 -0.54
C SER A 359 8.48 -8.22 -0.13
N ALA A 360 9.61 -8.93 -0.21
CA ALA A 360 9.76 -10.28 0.31
C ALA A 360 10.92 -10.34 1.32
N LYS A 361 10.74 -11.06 2.42
CA LYS A 361 11.79 -11.31 3.42
C LYS A 361 12.49 -12.62 3.13
N VAL A 362 13.81 -12.61 3.15
CA VAL A 362 14.62 -13.81 2.96
C VAL A 362 15.54 -13.93 4.15
N ASP A 363 15.44 -15.04 4.87
CA ASP A 363 16.37 -15.41 5.93
C ASP A 363 17.07 -16.72 5.61
N TRP A 364 18.33 -16.80 6.02
CA TRP A 364 19.20 -17.94 5.77
C TRP A 364 19.98 -18.32 7.01
N SER A 365 20.29 -19.61 7.09
CA SER A 365 21.11 -20.20 8.14
C SER A 365 21.85 -21.40 7.56
N GLY A 366 23.14 -21.27 7.35
CA GLY A 366 24.02 -22.35 6.95
C GLY A 366 24.29 -23.25 8.14
N ASP A 367 24.03 -24.54 7.96
CA ASP A 367 24.46 -25.54 8.92
C ASP A 367 26.00 -25.54 8.89
N ARG A 368 26.64 -25.04 9.95
CA ARG A 368 28.08 -25.23 10.08
C ARG A 368 28.27 -26.71 10.33
N GLY A 369 28.56 -27.45 9.26
CA GLY A 369 29.00 -28.83 9.34
C GLY A 369 29.94 -28.96 10.53
N ILE A 370 29.53 -29.77 11.51
CA ILE A 370 30.38 -30.19 12.61
C ILE A 370 31.38 -31.16 11.99
N GLU A 371 32.33 -30.66 11.21
CA GLU A 371 33.54 -31.36 10.84
C GLU A 371 34.71 -30.66 11.54
N GLU A 372 34.91 -31.02 12.81
CA GLU A 372 36.17 -31.56 13.33
C GLU A 372 36.16 -31.61 14.87
N SER A 373 35.70 -32.73 15.42
CA SER A 373 36.42 -33.35 16.53
C SER A 373 36.15 -34.86 16.49
N ALA A 374 36.93 -35.53 15.64
CA ALA A 374 37.05 -36.97 15.73
C ALA A 374 37.69 -37.34 17.08
N LYS A 375 37.04 -38.30 17.75
CA LYS A 375 37.65 -39.38 18.55
C LYS A 375 37.82 -39.14 20.07
N ALA A 376 36.83 -39.57 20.85
CA ALA A 376 37.07 -40.31 22.09
C ALA A 376 35.87 -41.26 22.40
N PRO A 377 36.11 -42.51 22.84
CA PRO A 377 35.07 -43.56 22.88
C PRO A 377 34.16 -43.45 24.10
N SER A 378 32.93 -43.93 23.93
CA SER A 378 31.97 -44.21 24.99
C SER A 378 32.57 -45.03 26.14
N ALA A 379 32.28 -44.61 27.37
CA ALA A 379 32.27 -45.48 28.54
C ALA A 379 31.14 -45.07 29.50
N PRO A 380 30.54 -46.03 30.26
CA PRO A 380 29.18 -45.94 30.79
C PRO A 380 29.07 -45.36 32.20
N ALA A 381 27.83 -45.02 32.57
CA ALA A 381 27.36 -44.49 33.85
C ALA A 381 27.79 -45.24 35.12
N THR A 382 27.88 -44.53 36.27
CA THR A 382 27.51 -44.98 37.64
C THR A 382 27.39 -43.77 38.61
N PRO A 383 26.44 -43.71 39.58
CA PRO A 383 26.10 -42.54 40.41
C PRO A 383 26.68 -42.61 41.86
N PRO A 384 26.07 -41.93 42.87
CA PRO A 384 26.43 -40.67 43.54
C PRO A 384 27.20 -40.84 44.89
N PRO A 385 27.40 -39.77 45.69
CA PRO A 385 26.78 -39.83 47.03
C PRO A 385 26.20 -38.50 47.55
N SER A 386 25.46 -38.69 48.64
CA SER A 386 24.52 -37.81 49.34
C SER A 386 25.16 -36.92 50.42
N ASP A 387 24.35 -35.93 50.83
CA ASP A 387 24.14 -35.40 52.19
C ASP A 387 24.73 -34.04 52.64
N ALA A 388 23.79 -33.34 53.31
CA ALA A 388 23.90 -32.41 54.44
C ALA A 388 23.78 -30.88 54.17
N GLU A 389 22.55 -30.38 54.30
CA GLU A 389 22.04 -29.52 55.41
C GLU A 389 22.85 -28.25 55.74
N SER A 390 22.30 -27.01 55.79
CA SER A 390 21.22 -26.55 56.68
C SER A 390 20.91 -25.05 56.44
N GLY A 391 19.68 -24.59 56.73
CA GLY A 391 19.36 -23.17 56.99
C GLY A 391 17.95 -22.69 56.60
N PRO A 392 17.03 -22.40 57.55
CA PRO A 392 15.75 -21.71 57.33
C PRO A 392 15.79 -20.23 57.81
N PRO A 393 14.71 -19.42 57.71
CA PRO A 393 13.71 -19.24 56.66
C PRO A 393 13.55 -17.74 56.26
N ALA A 394 12.90 -17.44 55.12
CA ALA A 394 12.30 -16.12 54.88
C ALA A 394 10.94 -16.27 54.18
N ALA A 395 9.92 -15.65 54.77
CA ALA A 395 8.52 -15.73 54.38
C ALA A 395 8.24 -15.11 53.00
N PRO A 396 7.32 -15.68 52.19
CA PRO A 396 6.82 -15.01 51.00
C PRO A 396 5.74 -13.98 51.35
N SER A 397 5.86 -12.75 50.83
CA SER A 397 4.77 -11.78 50.78
C SER A 397 3.65 -12.26 49.84
N PRO A 398 2.36 -12.05 50.18
CA PRO A 398 1.24 -12.49 49.35
C PRO A 398 1.10 -11.65 48.07
N SER A 399 0.88 -12.32 46.95
CA SER A 399 0.43 -11.72 45.67
C SER A 399 -1.06 -11.34 45.75
N PRO A 400 -1.49 -10.23 45.11
CA PRO A 400 -2.91 -9.89 45.02
C PRO A 400 -3.68 -10.84 44.07
N PRO A 401 -4.99 -11.08 44.30
CA PRO A 401 -5.79 -12.01 43.52
C PRO A 401 -6.15 -11.49 42.12
N PRO A 402 -6.41 -12.38 41.14
CA PRO A 402 -6.83 -11.98 39.80
C PRO A 402 -8.25 -11.40 39.83
N SER A 403 -8.45 -10.29 39.11
CA SER A 403 -9.78 -9.73 38.84
C SER A 403 -10.53 -10.59 37.81
N PRO A 404 -11.86 -10.71 37.91
CA PRO A 404 -12.65 -11.67 37.13
C PRO A 404 -12.77 -11.26 35.66
N VAL A 405 -12.54 -12.24 34.79
CA VAL A 405 -12.95 -12.23 33.38
C VAL A 405 -14.48 -12.21 33.29
N PRO A 406 -15.13 -11.27 32.57
CA PRO A 406 -16.51 -11.45 32.19
C PRO A 406 -16.60 -12.46 31.04
N SER A 407 -17.35 -13.53 31.28
CA SER A 407 -17.81 -14.51 30.30
C SER A 407 -18.48 -13.84 29.09
N SER A 408 -18.08 -14.32 27.92
CA SER A 408 -18.71 -14.12 26.62
C SER A 408 -20.17 -14.60 26.60
N SER A 409 -21.06 -13.70 26.18
CA SER A 409 -22.43 -13.95 25.68
C SER A 409 -22.50 -13.56 24.20
N PRO A 410 -23.46 -14.09 23.42
CA PRO A 410 -23.30 -14.28 21.97
C PRO A 410 -23.25 -12.98 21.17
N SER A 411 -22.38 -12.96 20.17
CA SER A 411 -22.10 -11.87 19.24
C SER A 411 -23.36 -11.31 18.58
N GLY A 412 -23.74 -10.09 18.96
CA GLY A 412 -24.51 -9.21 18.09
C GLY A 412 -23.56 -8.53 17.10
N VAL A 413 -23.98 -8.36 15.85
CA VAL A 413 -23.27 -7.56 14.86
C VAL A 413 -23.05 -6.16 15.43
N VAL A 414 -21.79 -5.79 15.67
CA VAL A 414 -21.41 -4.44 16.09
C VAL A 414 -21.38 -3.59 14.82
N VAL A 415 -22.36 -2.72 14.65
CA VAL A 415 -22.30 -1.67 13.62
C VAL A 415 -21.55 -0.48 14.21
N ALA A 416 -20.52 -0.01 13.52
CA ALA A 416 -19.85 1.20 13.95
C ALA A 416 -20.70 2.43 13.57
N ASP A 417 -21.05 3.25 14.56
CA ASP A 417 -21.76 4.51 14.32
C ASP A 417 -20.80 5.54 13.70
N ASP A 418 -21.02 5.93 12.43
CA ASP A 418 -20.43 7.16 11.86
C ASP A 418 -21.30 8.38 12.22
N ARG A 419 -21.61 8.54 13.52
CA ARG A 419 -22.33 9.74 13.96
C ARG A 419 -21.40 10.94 13.89
N ARG A 420 -21.72 11.90 13.02
CA ARG A 420 -21.27 13.29 13.18
C ARG A 420 -21.95 13.90 14.42
N PRO A 421 -21.21 14.34 15.45
CA PRO A 421 -21.63 15.49 16.23
C PRO A 421 -21.20 16.75 15.46
N GLU A 422 -22.14 17.38 14.75
CA GLU A 422 -22.03 18.82 14.49
C GLU A 422 -22.06 19.53 15.86
N SER A 423 -21.15 20.49 16.06
CA SER A 423 -20.97 21.33 17.26
C SER A 423 -20.51 20.67 18.58
N GLU A 424 -19.20 20.53 18.75
CA GLU A 424 -18.43 21.35 19.70
C GLU A 424 -16.93 21.27 19.35
N LEU A 425 -16.37 22.40 18.94
CA LEU A 425 -14.93 22.59 18.84
C LEU A 425 -14.32 22.53 20.25
N SER A 426 -13.82 21.36 20.65
CA SER A 426 -12.78 21.32 21.67
C SER A 426 -11.43 21.64 21.00
N LEU A 427 -11.09 22.91 21.11
CA LEU A 427 -9.82 23.51 20.76
C LEU A 427 -8.71 22.93 21.66
N THR A 428 -8.07 21.83 21.25
CA THR A 428 -6.78 21.38 21.80
C THR A 428 -5.80 21.09 20.68
N GLY A 429 -5.31 22.16 20.06
CA GLY A 429 -4.30 22.12 19.00
C GLY A 429 -3.31 23.27 19.05
N THR A 430 -3.07 23.85 20.23
CA THR A 430 -2.15 24.97 20.43
C THR A 430 -0.74 24.47 20.74
N TRP A 431 -0.03 24.00 19.71
CA TRP A 431 1.44 23.91 19.78
C TRP A 431 2.14 24.51 18.54
N ALA A 432 1.45 24.61 17.40
CA ALA A 432 1.95 25.32 16.22
C ALA A 432 1.78 26.86 16.32
N GLY A 433 0.76 27.35 17.03
CA GLY A 433 0.51 28.80 17.19
C GLY A 433 1.59 29.52 18.01
N SER A 434 2.17 28.83 18.99
CA SER A 434 3.21 29.36 19.88
C SER A 434 4.53 29.65 19.14
N LEU A 435 4.84 28.84 18.12
CA LEU A 435 6.07 28.99 17.32
C LEU A 435 5.96 30.17 16.33
N ILE A 436 4.78 30.41 15.78
CA ILE A 436 4.55 31.53 14.85
C ILE A 436 4.49 32.86 15.61
N LEU A 437 3.83 32.92 16.78
CA LEU A 437 3.85 34.12 17.63
C LEU A 437 5.25 34.42 18.20
N GLY A 438 6.00 33.38 18.60
CA GLY A 438 7.37 33.53 19.09
C GLY A 438 8.34 34.07 18.04
N GLY A 439 8.22 33.63 16.79
CA GLY A 439 9.04 34.10 15.67
C GLY A 439 8.81 35.58 15.32
N ALA A 440 7.55 36.03 15.34
CA ALA A 440 7.20 37.43 15.08
C ALA A 440 7.70 38.39 16.17
N ALA A 441 7.65 37.97 17.44
CA ALA A 441 8.16 38.76 18.55
C ALA A 441 9.69 38.95 18.47
N LEU A 442 10.44 37.91 18.10
CA LEU A 442 11.90 37.98 17.95
C LEU A 442 12.33 38.89 16.78
N LEU A 443 11.59 38.90 15.67
CA LEU A 443 11.86 39.80 14.54
C LEU A 443 11.59 41.27 14.89
N ALA A 444 10.51 41.54 15.65
CA ALA A 444 10.19 42.91 16.10
C ALA A 444 11.25 43.45 17.08
N VAL A 445 11.74 42.62 18.01
CA VAL A 445 12.81 42.99 18.94
C VAL A 445 14.13 43.24 18.19
N GLY A 446 14.49 42.35 17.24
CA GLY A 446 15.69 42.52 16.41
C GLY A 446 15.68 43.82 15.60
N ALA A 447 14.55 44.16 14.97
CA ALA A 447 14.39 45.40 14.22
C ALA A 447 14.48 46.65 15.12
N THR A 448 13.92 46.59 16.33
CA THR A 448 13.95 47.70 17.30
C THR A 448 15.37 47.97 17.82
N VAL A 449 16.14 46.91 18.11
CA VAL A 449 17.54 47.03 18.54
C VAL A 449 18.41 47.60 17.41
N MET A 450 18.23 47.16 16.16
CA MET A 450 18.94 47.73 15.01
C MET A 450 18.61 49.21 14.79
N TYR A 451 17.34 49.59 14.93
CA TYR A 451 16.91 50.97 14.76
C TYR A 451 17.48 51.90 15.84
N LEU A 452 17.51 51.46 17.10
CA LEU A 452 18.08 52.21 18.22
C LEU A 452 19.63 52.30 18.13
N SER A 453 20.30 51.23 17.72
CA SER A 453 21.74 51.25 17.43
C SER A 453 22.08 52.26 16.32
N ARG A 454 21.31 52.27 15.23
CA ARG A 454 21.53 53.19 14.10
C ARG A 454 21.24 54.66 14.46
N ARG A 455 20.33 54.90 15.40
CA ARG A 455 20.00 56.25 15.90
C ARG A 455 21.08 56.80 16.83
N ASN A 456 21.70 55.95 17.66
CA ASN A 456 22.78 56.38 18.57
C ASN A 456 24.12 56.64 17.88
N HIS A 457 24.34 56.12 16.66
CA HIS A 457 25.52 56.42 15.85
C HIS A 457 25.38 57.69 14.97
N ARG A 458 24.25 58.41 15.05
CA ARG A 458 23.99 59.65 14.30
C ARG A 458 23.95 60.92 15.18
N LYS A 459 24.53 60.87 16.38
CA LYS A 459 24.75 62.07 17.21
C LYS A 459 26.24 62.32 17.38
#